data_AF-A0AA35RG32-F1
#
_entry.id   AF-A0AA35RG32-F1
#
_cell.length_a   1.000
_cell.length_b   1.000
_cell.length_c   1.000
_cell.angle_alpha   90.00
_cell.angle_beta   90.00
_cell.angle_gamma   90.00
#
_symmetry.space_group_name_H-M   'P 1'
#
loop_
_entity.id
_entity.type
_entity.pdbx_description
1 polymer ?
#
loop_
_entity_poly.entity_id
_entity_poly.type
_entity_poly.pdbx_seq_one_letter_code
_entity_poly.pdbx_strand_id
1 'polypeptide(L)'
;MSQERKRQADVHPEQSQSKKTRMVKVGINGFGRIGRLVLRAALAKGGMEVVAVNDPFLDVEYMAYLFRYDSTHGQFKGTVEVKDGKLVVNGVPIIVHAM
;
A
#
# COMPACT_ATOMS: atom_id res chain seq x y z
N MET A 1 6.62 23.11 -63.74
CA MET A 1 5.76 23.72 -62.70
C MET A 1 4.46 22.93 -62.73
N SER A 2 3.95 22.25 -61.70
CA SER A 2 4.10 22.40 -60.27
C SER A 2 3.68 21.09 -59.59
N GLN A 3 4.63 20.53 -58.83
CA GLN A 3 4.52 19.76 -57.58
C GLN A 3 3.49 18.62 -57.40
N GLU A 4 4.06 17.42 -57.39
CA GLU A 4 3.67 16.22 -56.67
C GLU A 4 3.47 16.48 -55.16
N ARG A 5 2.21 16.49 -54.69
CA ARG A 5 1.89 16.62 -53.26
C ARG A 5 1.86 15.25 -52.60
N LYS A 6 2.94 15.01 -51.86
CA LYS A 6 3.23 13.87 -51.00
C LYS A 6 2.11 13.61 -49.97
N ARG A 7 1.98 12.32 -49.67
CA ARG A 7 1.29 11.69 -48.53
C ARG A 7 1.45 12.51 -47.24
N GLN A 8 0.35 12.73 -46.55
CA GLN A 8 0.33 12.82 -45.09
C GLN A 8 -0.91 12.07 -44.63
N ALA A 9 -0.71 10.80 -44.28
CA ALA A 9 -1.61 10.10 -43.38
C ALA A 9 -1.57 10.86 -42.06
N ASP A 10 -2.74 11.10 -41.47
CA ASP A 10 -2.87 11.64 -40.13
C ASP A 10 -2.31 10.64 -39.11
N VAL A 11 -0.99 10.63 -38.98
CA VAL A 11 -0.27 10.00 -37.87
C VAL A 11 -0.62 10.83 -36.64
N HIS A 12 -1.71 10.45 -36.00
CA HIS A 12 -1.99 10.85 -34.63
C HIS A 12 -0.83 10.32 -33.77
N PRO A 13 -0.11 11.17 -33.03
CA PRO A 13 0.94 10.67 -32.16
C PRO A 13 0.28 9.83 -31.07
N GLU A 14 0.56 8.53 -31.10
CA GLU A 14 0.25 7.59 -30.04
C GLU A 14 1.02 8.06 -28.78
N GLN A 15 0.37 8.90 -27.98
CA GLN A 15 0.85 9.20 -26.64
C GLN A 15 0.59 7.96 -25.80
N SER A 16 1.55 7.04 -25.82
CA SER A 16 1.64 5.91 -24.89
C SER A 16 1.84 6.45 -23.47
N GLN A 17 0.75 6.88 -22.85
CA GLN A 17 0.70 7.07 -21.41
C GLN A 17 0.76 5.67 -20.80
N SER A 18 1.94 5.29 -20.33
CA SER A 18 2.09 4.15 -19.42
C SER A 18 1.05 4.29 -18.31
N LYS A 19 0.03 3.42 -18.32
CA LYS A 19 -0.97 3.33 -17.25
C LYS A 19 -0.21 3.02 -15.97
N LYS A 20 0.16 4.06 -15.22
CA LYS A 20 0.67 3.93 -13.87
C LYS A 20 -0.47 3.30 -13.06
N THR A 21 -0.38 1.99 -12.80
CA THR A 21 -1.38 1.29 -12.01
C THR A 21 -1.43 1.97 -10.64
N ARG A 22 -2.49 2.75 -10.40
CA ARG A 22 -2.63 3.47 -9.12
C ARG A 22 -2.91 2.43 -8.04
N MET A 23 -1.99 2.33 -7.09
CA MET A 23 -2.21 1.57 -5.85
C MET A 23 -3.42 2.16 -5.13
N VAL A 24 -4.36 1.30 -4.73
CA VAL A 24 -5.52 1.72 -3.95
C VAL A 24 -5.08 1.96 -2.51
N LYS A 25 -5.29 3.19 -2.01
CA LYS A 25 -4.96 3.54 -0.63
C LYS A 25 -6.09 3.12 0.30
N VAL A 26 -5.74 2.42 1.39
CA VAL A 26 -6.70 1.85 2.32
C VAL A 26 -6.35 2.26 3.75
N GLY A 27 -7.37 2.63 4.52
CA GLY A 27 -7.29 2.77 5.97
C GLY A 27 -7.92 1.56 6.66
N ILE A 28 -7.40 1.16 7.82
CA ILE A 28 -7.96 0.08 8.64
C ILE A 28 -8.51 0.70 9.92
N ASN A 29 -9.79 0.49 10.23
CA ASN A 29 -10.38 0.87 11.51
C ASN A 29 -10.58 -0.38 12.37
N GLY A 30 -9.76 -0.52 13.41
CA GLY A 30 -9.61 -1.69 14.27
C GLY A 30 -8.43 -2.58 13.84
N PHE A 31 -7.42 -2.70 14.72
CA PHE A 31 -6.22 -3.51 14.50
C PHE A 31 -6.23 -4.84 15.29
N GLY A 32 -7.44 -5.38 15.46
CA GLY A 32 -7.69 -6.74 15.96
C GLY A 32 -7.32 -7.83 14.95
N ARG A 33 -7.90 -9.03 15.10
CA ARG A 33 -7.56 -10.20 14.25
C ARG A 33 -7.71 -9.91 12.76
N ILE A 34 -8.87 -9.38 12.34
CA ILE A 34 -9.15 -9.13 10.91
C ILE A 34 -8.27 -8.01 10.36
N GLY A 35 -8.13 -6.90 11.09
CA GLY A 35 -7.28 -5.77 10.65
C GLY A 35 -5.84 -6.20 10.37
N ARG A 36 -5.23 -7.00 11.26
CA ARG A 36 -3.87 -7.53 11.05
C ARG A 36 -3.78 -8.46 9.84
N LEU A 37 -4.77 -9.33 9.65
CA LEU A 37 -4.81 -10.23 8.49
C LEU A 37 -5.03 -9.49 7.17
N VAL A 38 -5.83 -8.43 7.18
CA VAL A 38 -6.00 -7.54 6.03
C VAL A 38 -4.67 -6.88 5.66
N LEU A 39 -3.92 -6.36 6.64
CA LEU A 39 -2.59 -5.81 6.38
C LEU A 39 -1.63 -6.87 5.80
N ARG A 40 -1.60 -8.09 6.35
CA ARG A 40 -0.80 -9.20 5.79
C ARG A 40 -1.19 -9.52 4.35
N ALA A 41 -2.49 -9.57 4.05
CA ALA A 41 -3.00 -9.86 2.72
C ALA A 41 -2.68 -8.75 1.71
N ALA A 42 -2.80 -7.48 2.11
CA ALA A 42 -2.46 -6.32 1.27
C ALA A 42 -0.98 -6.34 0.87
N LEU A 43 -0.09 -6.63 1.82
CA LEU A 43 1.35 -6.75 1.59
C LEU A 43 1.70 -7.92 0.65
N ALA A 44 0.94 -9.02 0.70
CA ALA A 44 1.21 -10.21 -0.10
C ALA A 44 0.67 -10.12 -1.54
N LYS A 45 -0.54 -9.57 -1.74
CA LYS A 45 -1.21 -9.55 -3.04
C LYS A 45 -0.80 -8.36 -3.93
N GLY A 46 -0.32 -7.27 -3.33
CA GLY A 46 -0.07 -6.02 -4.05
C GLY A 46 -1.36 -5.33 -4.50
N GLY A 47 -1.22 -4.15 -5.12
CA GLY A 47 -2.35 -3.35 -5.61
C GLY A 47 -3.06 -2.51 -4.54
N MET A 48 -2.77 -2.75 -3.26
CA MET A 48 -3.27 -1.98 -2.13
C MET A 48 -2.12 -1.47 -1.27
N GLU A 49 -2.23 -0.22 -0.82
CA GLU A 49 -1.32 0.43 0.10
C GLU A 49 -2.10 0.78 1.38
N VAL A 50 -1.77 0.12 2.50
CA VAL A 50 -2.35 0.48 3.78
C VAL A 50 -1.61 1.69 4.31
N VAL A 51 -2.31 2.83 4.40
CA VAL A 51 -1.69 4.12 4.75
C VAL A 51 -1.94 4.53 6.20
N ALA A 52 -3.01 4.03 6.81
CA ALA A 52 -3.39 4.38 8.17
C ALA A 52 -4.11 3.23 8.88
N VAL A 53 -3.95 3.18 10.20
CA VAL A 53 -4.67 2.31 11.12
C VAL A 53 -5.23 3.18 12.25
N ASN A 54 -6.51 3.01 12.58
CA ASN A 54 -7.12 3.60 13.77
C ASN A 54 -7.49 2.48 14.75
N ASP A 55 -7.05 2.56 16.01
CA ASP A 55 -7.52 1.69 17.08
C ASP A 55 -7.36 2.42 18.43
N PRO A 56 -8.46 2.76 19.14
CA PRO A 56 -8.38 3.53 20.38
C PRO A 56 -7.83 2.75 21.57
N PHE A 57 -7.58 1.43 21.42
CA PHE A 57 -7.17 0.56 22.52
C PHE A 57 -5.76 -0.01 22.38
N LEU A 58 -5.04 0.32 21.30
CA LEU A 58 -3.71 -0.21 21.00
C LEU A 58 -2.72 0.92 20.76
N ASP A 59 -1.60 0.89 21.47
CA ASP A 59 -0.43 1.70 21.12
C ASP A 59 0.37 1.06 19.97
N VAL A 60 1.24 1.85 19.34
CA VAL A 60 1.97 1.44 18.13
C VAL A 60 2.98 0.32 18.42
N GLU A 61 3.57 0.31 19.61
CA GLU A 61 4.47 -0.73 20.09
C GLU A 61 3.76 -2.07 20.20
N TYR A 62 2.56 -2.07 20.76
CA TYR A 62 1.75 -3.28 20.91
C TYR A 62 1.16 -3.73 19.58
N MET A 63 0.77 -2.80 18.69
CA MET A 63 0.43 -3.14 17.30
C MET A 63 1.59 -3.84 16.58
N ALA A 64 2.82 -3.34 16.72
CA ALA A 64 4.00 -3.95 16.12
C ALA A 64 4.24 -5.37 16.67
N TYR A 65 4.10 -5.56 17.98
CA TYR A 65 4.19 -6.87 18.62
C TYR A 65 3.14 -7.85 18.09
N LEU A 66 1.85 -7.46 18.11
CA LEU A 66 0.73 -8.29 17.64
C LEU A 66 0.79 -8.58 16.15
N PHE A 67 1.38 -7.69 15.35
CA PHE A 67 1.59 -7.94 13.94
C PHE A 67 2.75 -8.91 13.69
N ARG A 68 3.84 -8.77 14.45
CA ARG A 68 5.02 -9.66 14.37
C ARG A 68 4.69 -11.08 14.80
N TYR A 69 3.94 -11.26 15.88
CA TYR A 69 3.61 -12.58 16.46
C TYR A 69 2.12 -12.87 16.38
N ASP A 70 1.74 -13.89 15.60
CA ASP A 70 0.37 -14.39 15.53
C ASP A 70 0.34 -15.88 15.91
N SER A 71 -0.51 -16.27 16.87
CA SER A 71 -0.57 -17.64 17.37
C SER A 71 -1.13 -18.63 16.35
N THR A 72 -1.97 -18.19 15.41
CA THR A 72 -2.61 -19.05 14.41
C THR A 72 -1.83 -19.04 13.09
N HIS A 73 -1.37 -17.87 12.67
CA HIS A 73 -0.70 -17.67 11.37
C HIS A 73 0.83 -17.56 11.47
N GLY A 74 1.37 -17.72 12.68
CA GLY A 74 2.80 -17.65 12.94
C GLY A 74 3.39 -16.25 12.80
N GLN A 75 4.72 -16.20 12.92
CA GLN A 75 5.47 -14.97 12.84
C GLN A 75 5.42 -14.36 11.44
N PHE A 76 5.23 -13.04 11.38
CA PHE A 76 5.37 -12.29 10.13
C PHE A 76 6.81 -12.39 9.63
N LYS A 77 7.00 -12.63 8.33
CA LYS A 77 8.31 -12.92 7.73
C LYS A 77 9.08 -11.68 7.27
N GLY A 78 8.42 -10.53 7.22
CA GLY A 78 9.04 -9.25 6.87
C GLY A 78 9.52 -8.48 8.10
N THR A 79 9.98 -7.25 7.86
CA THR A 79 10.41 -6.35 8.94
C THR A 79 9.20 -5.62 9.53
N VAL A 80 9.21 -5.45 10.84
CA VAL A 80 8.19 -4.71 11.60
C VAL A 80 8.95 -3.86 12.60
N GLU A 81 8.77 -2.55 12.54
CA GLU A 81 9.47 -1.58 13.38
C GLU A 81 8.49 -0.49 13.82
N VAL A 82 8.86 0.22 14.90
CA VAL A 82 8.19 1.45 15.29
C VAL A 82 9.16 2.60 15.08
N LYS A 83 8.74 3.62 14.35
CA LYS A 83 9.55 4.81 14.09
C LYS A 83 8.67 6.04 14.07
N ASP A 84 9.05 7.07 14.84
CA ASP A 84 8.35 8.36 14.89
C ASP A 84 6.83 8.23 15.13
N GLY A 85 6.44 7.31 16.03
CA GLY A 85 5.03 7.03 16.35
C GLY A 85 4.25 6.30 15.24
N LYS A 86 4.93 5.75 14.24
CA LYS A 86 4.32 5.01 13.11
C LYS A 86 4.72 3.55 13.15
N LEU A 87 3.81 2.70 12.68
CA LEU A 87 4.10 1.30 12.41
C LEU A 87 4.80 1.23 11.05
N VAL A 88 6.03 0.71 11.01
CA VAL A 88 6.79 0.56 9.77
C VAL A 88 6.88 -0.91 9.43
N VAL A 89 6.31 -1.29 8.28
CA VAL A 89 6.32 -2.69 7.80
C VAL A 89 7.02 -2.78 6.47
N ASN A 90 8.06 -3.61 6.36
CA ASN A 90 8.89 -3.71 5.16
C ASN A 90 9.42 -2.34 4.68
N GLY A 91 9.75 -1.44 5.61
CA GLY A 91 10.21 -0.08 5.32
C GLY A 91 9.09 0.91 4.94
N VAL A 92 7.83 0.47 4.84
CA VAL A 92 6.68 1.33 4.52
C VAL A 92 6.05 1.85 5.81
N PRO A 93 5.98 3.18 6.03
CA PRO A 93 5.37 3.75 7.23
C PRO A 93 3.84 3.78 7.12
N ILE A 94 3.16 3.36 8.19
CA ILE A 94 1.72 3.35 8.37
C ILE A 94 1.38 4.27 9.55
N ILE A 95 0.53 5.25 9.31
CA ILE A 95 0.11 6.21 10.34
C ILE A 95 -0.81 5.49 11.32
N VAL A 96 -0.58 5.67 12.63
CA VAL A 96 -1.44 5.14 13.67
C VAL A 96 -2.23 6.26 14.31
N HIS A 97 -3.53 6.06 14.45
CA HIS A 97 -4.46 6.92 15.16
C HIS A 97 -5.07 6.15 16.34
N ALA A 98 -5.31 6.85 17.43
CA ALA A 98 -5.98 6.34 18.63
C ALA A 98 -7.08 7.31 19.05
N MET A 99 -7.98 7.65 18.11
CA MET A 99 -9.14 8.52 18.34
C MET A 99 -10.44 7.72 18.42
#